data_AF-A0A318E5T3-F1
#
_entry.id   AF-A0A318E5T3-F1
#
_cell.length_a   1.000
_cell.length_b   1.000
_cell.length_c   1.000
_cell.angle_alpha   90.00
_cell.angle_beta   90.00
_cell.angle_gamma   90.00
#
_symmetry.space_group_name_H-M   'P 1'
#
loop_
_entity.id
_entity.type
_entity.pdbx_description
1 polymer ?
#
loop_
_entity_poly.entity_id
_entity_poly.type
_entity_poly.pdbx_seq_one_letter_code
_entity_poly.pdbx_strand_id
1 'polypeptide(L)' 'MRLTPLLLLATLLAACDGREPPPPQDPVEGREETRGIRNTEAIGYAGDAIADRVDEALDANDARTSQIDAAIDESQP' A
#
# COMPACT_ATOMS: atom_id res chain seq x y z
N MET A 1 -1.51 -25.80 -48.03
CA MET A 1 -1.38 -25.41 -46.60
C MET A 1 -2.02 -24.05 -46.40
N ARG A 2 -3.19 -23.99 -45.74
CA ARG A 2 -3.83 -22.73 -45.34
C ARG A 2 -3.26 -22.33 -43.97
N LEU A 3 -2.04 -21.77 -43.98
CA LEU A 3 -1.31 -21.31 -42.78
C LEU A 3 -1.75 -19.91 -42.32
N THR A 4 -2.42 -19.16 -43.20
CA THR A 4 -2.88 -17.78 -42.98
C THR A 4 -3.84 -17.58 -41.80
N PRO A 5 -4.86 -18.43 -41.54
CA PRO A 5 -5.76 -18.20 -40.41
C PRO A 5 -5.10 -18.49 -39.06
N LEU A 6 -4.12 -19.41 -39.03
CA LEU A 6 -3.38 -19.77 -37.81
C LEU A 6 -2.45 -18.64 -37.38
N LEU A 7 -1.84 -17.96 -38.35
CA LEU A 7 -0.92 -16.84 -38.09
C LEU A 7 -1.66 -15.61 -37.53
N LEU A 8 -2.86 -15.31 -38.05
CA LEU A 8 -3.69 -14.22 -37.52
C LEU A 8 -4.12 -14.50 -36.08
N LEU A 9 -4.55 -15.73 -35.79
CA LEU A 9 -5.00 -16.11 -34.44
C LEU A 9 -3.86 -15.97 -33.42
N ALA A 10 -2.63 -16.36 -33.78
CA ALA A 10 -1.45 -16.21 -32.93
C ALA A 10 -1.12 -14.74 -32.62
N THR A 11 -1.28 -13.83 -33.60
CA THR A 11 -1.06 -12.39 -33.37
C THR A 11 -2.12 -11.74 -32.49
N LEU A 12 -3.36 -12.24 -32.53
CA LEU A 12 -4.45 -11.80 -31.64
C LEU A 12 -4.23 -12.23 -30.18
N LEU A 13 -3.62 -13.40 -29.95
CA LEU A 13 -3.29 -13.88 -28.60
C LEU A 13 -2.10 -13.13 -27.99
N ALA A 14 -1.08 -12.78 -28.80
CA ALA A 14 0.08 -12.01 -28.34
C ALA A 14 -0.27 -10.56 -27.94
N ALA A 15 -1.32 -9.98 -28.52
CA ALA A 15 -1.78 -8.63 -28.17
C ALA A 15 -2.53 -8.56 -26.82
N CYS A 16 -2.95 -9.70 -26.26
CA CYS A 16 -3.63 -9.77 -24.97
C CYS A 16 -2.68 -10.03 -23.79
N ASP A 17 -1.41 -10.37 -24.06
CA ASP A 17 -0.39 -10.63 -23.02
C ASP A 17 0.52 -9.41 -22.79
N GLY A 18 -0.03 -8.20 -22.98
CA GLY A 18 0.62 -6.92 -22.68
C GLY A 18 0.66 -6.60 -21.19
N ARG A 19 0.90 -7.60 -20.34
CA ARG A 19 1.16 -7.36 -18.91
C ARG A 19 2.60 -6.89 -18.77
N GLU A 20 2.78 -5.58 -18.90
CA GLU A 20 3.93 -4.89 -18.34
C GLU A 20 4.14 -5.43 -16.91
N PRO A 21 5.33 -5.94 -16.55
CA PRO A 21 5.59 -6.31 -15.17
C PRO A 21 5.27 -5.09 -14.29
N PRO A 22 4.55 -5.28 -13.17
CA PRO A 22 4.19 -4.16 -12.32
C PRO A 22 5.47 -3.40 -11.97
N PRO A 23 5.44 -2.06 -12.02
CA PRO A 23 6.62 -1.27 -11.69
C PRO A 23 7.14 -1.69 -10.31
N PRO A 24 8.47 -1.62 -10.08
CA PRO A 24 9.03 -1.83 -8.75
C PRO A 24 8.23 -1.02 -7.73
N GLN A 25 7.75 -1.68 -6.68
CA GLN A 25 7.12 -0.97 -5.59
C GLN A 25 8.23 -0.18 -4.88
N ASP A 26 8.06 1.14 -4.80
CA ASP A 26 8.91 1.96 -3.96
C ASP A 26 8.84 1.44 -2.52
N PRO A 27 9.93 1.54 -1.74
CA PRO A 27 9.89 1.20 -0.33
C PRO A 27 8.78 2.00 0.34
N VAL A 28 7.76 1.29 0.85
CA VAL A 28 6.59 1.91 1.47
C VAL A 28 7.02 2.48 2.82
N GLU A 29 7.09 3.80 2.91
CA GLU A 29 7.34 4.55 4.15
C GLU A 29 6.15 4.46 5.12
N GLY A 30 6.36 4.80 6.40
CA GLY A 30 5.31 4.82 7.43
C GLY A 30 5.26 3.59 8.33
N ARG A 31 4.28 3.57 9.24
CA ARG A 31 4.12 2.49 10.24
C ARG A 31 3.68 1.18 9.57
N GLU A 32 4.00 0.03 10.19
CA GLU A 32 3.60 -1.29 9.65
C GLU A 32 2.09 -1.42 9.50
N GLU A 33 1.32 -0.82 10.41
CA GLU A 33 -0.14 -0.88 10.47
C GLU A 33 -0.81 -0.07 9.35
N THR A 34 -0.16 0.96 8.83
CA THR A 34 -0.70 1.84 7.77
C THR A 34 -0.18 1.48 6.37
N ARG A 35 0.77 0.55 6.28
CA ARG A 35 1.33 0.08 5.00
C ARG A 35 0.25 -0.42 4.02
N GLY A 36 -0.78 -1.08 4.53
CA GLY A 36 -1.90 -1.56 3.70
C GLY A 36 -2.76 -0.44 3.11
N ILE A 37 -2.83 0.72 3.76
CA ILE A 37 -3.57 1.90 3.28
C ILE A 37 -2.80 2.56 2.13
N ARG A 38 -1.47 2.66 2.24
CA ARG A 38 -0.62 3.22 1.17
C ARG A 38 -0.71 2.43 -0.14
N ASN A 39 -0.86 1.11 -0.05
CA ASN A 39 -1.08 0.26 -1.22
C ASN A 39 -2.34 0.63 -2.03
N THR A 40 -3.27 1.39 -1.46
CA THR A 40 -4.48 1.86 -2.17
C THR A 40 -4.20 3.03 -3.13
N GLU A 41 -3.04 3.68 -3.03
CA GLU A 41 -2.61 4.73 -3.97
C GLU A 41 -2.48 4.18 -5.40
N ALA A 42 -1.95 2.96 -5.53
CA ALA A 42 -1.76 2.28 -6.81
C ALA A 42 -3.06 1.98 -7.57
N ILE A 43 -4.22 2.02 -6.89
CA ILE A 43 -5.55 1.81 -7.48
C ILE A 43 -6.38 3.10 -7.58
N GLY A 44 -5.76 4.27 -7.32
CA GLY A 44 -6.36 5.59 -7.53
C GLY A 44 -7.14 6.16 -6.35
N TYR A 45 -7.02 5.58 -5.15
CA TYR A 45 -7.46 6.22 -3.92
C TYR A 45 -6.32 7.05 -3.32
N ALA A 46 -6.63 8.06 -2.53
CA ALA A 46 -5.62 8.87 -1.83
C ALA A 46 -5.01 8.11 -0.63
N GLY A 47 -4.42 6.95 -0.89
CA GLY A 47 -3.90 6.03 0.10
C GLY A 47 -2.79 6.63 0.96
N ASP A 48 -1.87 7.38 0.35
CA ASP A 48 -0.76 7.98 1.08
C ASP A 48 -1.24 9.07 2.06
N ALA A 49 -2.07 9.99 1.58
CA ALA A 49 -2.62 11.05 2.43
C ALA A 49 -3.51 10.53 3.57
N ILE A 50 -4.20 9.40 3.36
CA ILE A 50 -4.96 8.74 4.43
C ILE A 50 -3.99 8.09 5.42
N ALA A 51 -2.98 7.37 4.94
CA ALA A 51 -2.00 6.71 5.79
C ALA A 51 -1.25 7.73 6.68
N ASP A 52 -0.83 8.88 6.13
CA ASP A 52 -0.16 9.94 6.87
C ASP A 52 -1.01 10.46 8.04
N ARG A 53 -2.31 10.66 7.81
CA ARG A 53 -3.24 11.11 8.87
C ARG A 53 -3.46 10.05 9.94
N VAL A 54 -3.48 8.77 9.54
CA VAL A 54 -3.62 7.67 10.48
C VAL A 54 -2.34 7.52 11.31
N ASP A 55 -1.17 7.62 10.69
CA ASP A 55 0.13 7.63 11.37
C ASP A 55 0.19 8.76 12.42
N GLU A 56 -0.18 9.98 12.04
CA GLU A 56 -0.22 11.13 12.97
C GLU A 56 -1.16 10.89 14.17
N ALA A 57 -2.33 10.29 13.92
CA ALA A 57 -3.28 9.97 14.98
C ALA A 57 -2.78 8.88 15.93
N LEU A 58 -2.07 7.88 15.39
CA LEU A 58 -1.46 6.80 16.17
C LEU A 58 -0.30 7.33 17.03
N ASP A 59 0.56 8.16 16.46
CA ASP A 59 1.66 8.79 17.20
C ASP A 59 1.14 9.67 18.35
N ALA A 60 0.07 10.44 18.11
CA ALA A 60 -0.60 11.21 19.15
C ALA A 60 -1.21 10.32 20.25
N ASN A 61 -1.71 9.13 19.87
CA ASN A 61 -2.24 8.17 20.83
C ASN A 61 -1.13 7.56 21.69
N ASP A 62 -0.04 7.11 21.08
CA ASP A 62 1.13 6.55 21.76
C ASP A 62 1.73 7.57 22.74
N ALA A 63 1.84 8.83 22.34
CA ALA A 63 2.29 9.92 23.20
C ALA A 63 1.34 10.15 24.39
N ARG A 64 0.03 9.99 24.20
CA ARG A 64 -0.95 10.14 25.28
C ARG A 64 -0.91 8.97 26.25
N THR A 65 -0.81 7.75 25.74
CA THR A 65 -0.66 6.53 26.55
C THR A 65 0.59 6.63 27.41
N SER A 66 1.72 7.04 26.82
CA SER A 66 2.99 7.23 27.55
C SER A 66 2.87 8.23 28.71
N GLN A 67 2.12 9.32 28.53
CA GLN A 67 1.86 10.30 29.59
C GLN A 67 1.00 9.73 30.72
N ILE A 68 0.01 8.91 30.37
CA ILE A 68 -0.88 8.27 31.35
C ILE A 68 -0.08 7.24 32.15
N ASP A 69 0.71 6.41 31.49
CA ASP A 69 1.53 5.38 32.14
C ASP A 69 2.52 6.02 33.11
N ALA A 70 3.22 7.09 32.70
CA ALA A 70 4.12 7.83 33.57
C ALA A 70 3.40 8.41 34.82
N ALA A 71 2.18 8.94 34.65
CA ALA A 71 1.39 9.45 35.77
C ALA A 71 0.90 8.34 36.70
N ILE A 72 0.58 7.16 36.17
CA ILE A 72 0.22 5.99 36.97
C ILE A 72 1.42 5.52 37.79
N ASP A 73 2.58 5.37 37.16
CA ASP A 73 3.82 4.93 37.83
C ASP A 73 4.23 5.88 38.96
N GLU A 74 4.13 7.20 38.75
CA GLU A 74 4.44 8.19 39.80
C GLU A 74 3.41 8.20 40.95
N SER A 75 2.19 7.74 40.69
CA SER A 75 1.12 7.68 41.70
C SER A 75 1.08 6.39 42.52
N GLN A 76 1.92 5.40 42.19
CA GLN A 76 2.03 4.15 42.95
C GLN A 76 3.02 4.31 44.14
N PRO A 77 2.62 3.92 45.38
CA PRO A 77 3.43 4.09 46.59
C PRO A 77 4.60 3.10 46.72
#